data_AF-A0A4Z2CN94-F1
#
_entry.id   AF-A0A4Z2CN94-F1
#
_cell.length_a   1.000
_cell.length_b   1.000
_cell.length_c   1.000
_cell.angle_alpha   90.00
_cell.angle_beta   90.00
_cell.angle_gamma   90.00
#
_symmetry.space_group_name_H-M   'P 1'
#
loop_
_entity.id
_entity.type
_entity.pdbx_description
1 polymer ?
#
loop_
_entity_poly.entity_id
_entity_poly.type
_entity_poly.pdbx_seq_one_letter_code
_entity_poly.pdbx_strand_id
1 'polypeptide(L)'
;MIIPNHVFFVHEELTKLPSFPRKALESDLGLYDWPTYGRPLFALDTIHKLSWCHLISNLFMMMPKTYPWSSDLQIFLNVYNGTLILHAEDSSVLRQCLAFFIQCCYQFKTVFSTTGYTGIVPTMIRVYNQHTHNAVLTQAIEFTFRQFYVMHRTPFILQLLGSIANYVTINSEIIGVGDEFYRIQPGTLYRLLRVISRPSDDNLRVLELCNIQKPLEALDFCYDDEEANWSILEVINLCVAVIVYAPDSYRSRQMLVILQALVPLILKDLSYICAEEGSGTDPKKAELTAIQKISIAMRQLISTAEFMTRSVGFT
;
A
#
# COMPACT_ATOMS: atom_id res chain seq x y z
N MET A 1 11.82 20.95 18.63
CA MET A 1 12.54 21.57 17.50
C MET A 1 11.59 22.57 16.85
N ILE A 2 11.97 23.84 16.75
CA ILE A 2 11.14 24.90 16.17
C ILE A 2 11.18 24.73 14.64
N ILE A 3 10.02 24.65 13.99
CA ILE A 3 9.92 24.58 12.53
C ILE A 3 10.41 25.92 11.96
N PRO A 4 11.33 25.95 10.99
CA PRO A 4 11.75 27.21 10.39
C PRO A 4 10.55 27.94 9.78
N ASN A 5 10.42 29.25 10.04
CA ASN A 5 9.27 30.05 9.60
C ASN A 5 8.98 29.93 8.10
N HIS A 6 10.02 29.81 7.26
CA HIS A 6 9.86 29.65 5.81
C HIS A 6 9.25 28.29 5.42
N VAL A 7 9.56 27.21 6.16
CA VAL A 7 8.98 25.88 5.92
C VAL A 7 7.50 25.89 6.28
N PHE A 8 7.17 26.47 7.44
CA PHE A 8 5.78 26.61 7.87
C PHE A 8 4.97 27.49 6.92
N PHE A 9 5.55 28.60 6.45
CA PHE A 9 4.95 29.47 5.43
C PHE A 9 4.64 28.70 4.14
N VAL A 10 5.61 27.94 3.58
CA VAL A 10 5.37 27.17 2.35
C VAL A 10 4.28 26.10 2.56
N HIS A 11 4.31 25.39 3.69
CA HIS A 11 3.26 24.44 4.04
C HIS A 11 1.87 25.11 4.06
N GLU A 12 1.75 26.23 4.79
CA GLU A 12 0.49 26.95 4.95
C GLU A 12 -0.05 27.50 3.62
N GLU A 13 0.82 28.09 2.79
CA GLU A 13 0.43 28.64 1.49
C GLU A 13 0.00 27.55 0.51
N LEU A 14 0.71 26.41 0.48
CA LEU A 14 0.33 25.28 -0.37
C LEU A 14 -0.99 24.65 0.05
N THR A 15 -1.24 24.49 1.35
CA THR A 15 -2.50 23.94 1.87
C THR A 15 -3.68 24.86 1.55
N LYS A 16 -3.50 26.18 1.56
CA LYS A 16 -4.55 27.15 1.23
C LYS A 16 -4.80 27.29 -0.28
N LEU A 17 -3.83 26.91 -1.12
CA LEU A 17 -3.90 27.11 -2.55
C LEU A 17 -4.88 26.11 -3.21
N PRO A 18 -6.04 26.54 -3.75
CA PRO A 18 -7.05 25.60 -4.28
C PRO A 18 -6.59 24.81 -5.51
N SER A 19 -5.57 25.33 -6.21
CA SER A 19 -4.98 24.69 -7.39
C SER A 19 -3.95 23.61 -7.03
N PHE A 20 -3.46 23.57 -5.79
CA PHE A 20 -2.53 22.55 -5.34
C PHE A 20 -3.32 21.32 -4.84
N PRO A 21 -2.91 20.08 -5.17
CA PRO A 21 -1.74 19.67 -5.97
C PRO A 21 -1.99 19.58 -7.48
N ARG A 22 -3.20 19.90 -7.96
CA ARG A 22 -3.60 19.74 -9.36
C ARG A 22 -2.64 20.39 -10.35
N LYS A 23 -2.23 21.63 -10.09
CA LYS A 23 -1.33 22.38 -10.97
C LYS A 23 0.10 21.80 -11.01
N ALA A 24 0.54 21.15 -9.93
CA ALA A 24 1.81 20.43 -9.94
C ALA A 24 1.78 19.23 -10.89
N LEU A 25 0.60 18.62 -11.05
CA LEU A 25 0.36 17.39 -11.81
C LEU A 25 -0.22 17.63 -13.20
N GLU A 26 -0.49 18.88 -13.58
CA GLU A 26 -1.07 19.22 -14.87
C GLU A 26 -0.16 18.77 -16.01
N SER A 27 -0.65 17.88 -16.85
CA SER A 27 0.09 17.27 -17.96
C SER A 27 -0.84 17.19 -19.16
N ASP A 28 -0.39 17.68 -20.31
CA ASP A 28 -1.11 17.53 -21.58
C ASP A 28 -0.58 16.31 -22.32
N LEU A 29 -1.22 15.16 -22.09
CA LEU A 29 -0.79 13.87 -22.64
C LEU A 29 -0.81 13.86 -24.18
N GLY A 30 -1.68 14.66 -24.80
CA GLY A 30 -1.76 14.74 -26.26
C GLY A 30 -0.52 15.35 -26.90
N LEU A 31 0.26 16.13 -26.13
CA LEU A 31 1.53 16.68 -26.61
C LEU A 31 2.63 15.62 -26.73
N TYR A 32 2.53 14.50 -26.00
CA TYR A 32 3.57 13.46 -26.00
C TYR A 32 3.58 12.65 -27.29
N ASP A 33 2.42 12.54 -27.95
CA ASP A 33 2.27 11.85 -29.22
C ASP A 33 2.73 12.70 -30.42
N TRP A 34 3.17 13.94 -30.17
CA TRP A 34 3.55 14.85 -31.25
C TRP A 34 4.85 14.39 -31.95
N PRO A 35 4.88 14.17 -33.28
CA PRO A 35 5.97 13.44 -33.92
C PRO A 35 7.37 14.05 -33.73
N THR A 36 7.46 15.38 -33.71
CA THR A 36 8.74 16.10 -33.67
C THR A 36 9.21 16.41 -32.25
N TYR A 37 8.29 16.82 -31.38
CA TYR A 37 8.61 17.35 -30.05
C TYR A 37 8.04 16.54 -28.89
N GLY A 38 7.30 15.45 -29.15
CA GLY A 38 6.64 14.67 -28.11
C GLY A 38 7.58 14.12 -27.05
N ARG A 39 8.72 13.54 -27.46
CA ARG A 39 9.76 13.07 -26.52
C ARG A 39 10.39 14.20 -25.68
N PRO A 40 10.86 15.32 -26.28
CA PRO A 40 11.30 16.48 -25.50
C PRO A 40 10.24 17.02 -24.53
N LEU A 41 8.96 17.09 -24.95
CA LEU A 41 7.86 17.59 -24.12
C LEU A 41 7.55 16.64 -22.97
N PHE A 42 7.58 15.33 -23.21
CA PHE A 42 7.48 14.32 -22.17
C PHE A 42 8.61 14.48 -21.14
N ALA A 43 9.87 14.56 -21.59
CA ALA A 43 11.01 14.76 -20.69
C ALA A 43 10.93 16.07 -19.89
N LEU A 44 10.46 17.16 -20.52
CA LEU A 44 10.23 18.43 -19.83
C LEU A 44 9.17 18.29 -18.74
N ASP A 45 8.07 17.59 -19.00
CA ASP A 45 7.05 17.32 -17.99
C ASP A 45 7.60 16.45 -16.85
N THR A 46 8.38 15.42 -17.15
CA THR A 46 9.05 14.60 -16.13
C THR A 46 9.93 15.46 -15.21
N ILE A 47 10.77 16.35 -15.77
CA ILE A 47 11.60 17.28 -14.98
C ILE A 47 10.74 18.23 -14.13
N HIS A 48 9.64 18.73 -14.69
CA HIS A 48 8.70 19.58 -13.96
C HIS A 48 8.08 18.83 -12.76
N LYS A 49 7.61 17.59 -12.94
CA LYS A 49 7.07 16.77 -11.85
C LYS A 49 8.12 16.48 -10.77
N LEU A 50 9.34 16.12 -11.18
CA LEU A 50 10.45 15.87 -10.25
C LEU A 50 10.84 17.13 -9.45
N SER A 51 10.73 18.31 -10.06
CA SER A 51 10.98 19.59 -9.35
C SER A 51 9.97 19.80 -8.21
N TRP A 52 8.70 19.50 -8.44
CA TRP A 52 7.67 19.50 -7.40
C TRP A 52 7.93 18.44 -6.34
N CYS A 53 8.26 17.20 -6.73
CA CYS A 53 8.63 16.15 -5.79
C CYS A 53 9.80 16.58 -4.89
N HIS A 54 10.83 17.22 -5.45
CA HIS A 54 11.97 17.72 -4.69
C HIS A 54 11.59 18.79 -3.68
N LEU A 55 10.74 19.76 -4.07
CA LEU A 55 10.20 20.78 -3.16
C LEU A 55 9.46 20.14 -1.98
N ILE A 56 8.56 19.18 -2.26
CA ILE A 56 7.78 18.48 -1.22
C ILE A 56 8.67 17.61 -0.34
N SER A 57 9.67 16.94 -0.90
CA SER A 57 10.65 16.17 -0.13
C SER A 57 11.41 17.06 0.85
N ASN A 58 11.88 18.23 0.41
CA ASN A 58 12.59 19.17 1.28
C ASN A 58 11.69 19.71 2.39
N LEU A 59 10.41 19.99 2.08
CA LEU A 59 9.43 20.35 3.10
C LEU A 59 9.32 19.24 4.15
N PHE A 60 9.09 18.00 3.74
CA PHE A 60 8.92 16.86 4.65
C PHE A 60 10.16 16.64 5.53
N MET A 61 11.36 16.68 4.95
CA MET A 61 12.62 16.50 5.68
C MET A 61 12.86 17.56 6.76
N MET A 62 12.28 18.76 6.60
CA MET A 62 12.38 19.83 7.59
C MET A 62 11.26 19.80 8.65
N MET A 63 10.23 18.98 8.47
CA MET A 63 9.14 18.84 9.44
C MET A 63 9.54 17.93 10.62
N PRO A 64 9.15 18.27 11.86
CA PRO A 64 9.40 17.40 13.01
C PRO A 64 8.78 16.02 12.83
N LYS A 65 9.45 14.96 13.28
CA LYS A 65 8.93 13.57 13.21
C LYS A 65 7.56 13.40 13.90
N THR A 66 7.29 14.23 14.91
CA THR A 66 6.04 14.26 15.68
C THR A 66 5.03 15.29 15.15
N TYR A 67 5.24 15.81 13.95
CA TYR A 67 4.32 16.79 13.38
C TYR A 67 2.92 16.17 13.27
N PRO A 68 1.87 16.85 13.80
CA PRO A 68 0.51 16.31 13.84
C PRO A 68 -0.14 16.49 12.47
N TRP A 69 0.30 15.68 11.50
CA TRP A 69 -0.31 15.63 10.18
C TRP A 69 -1.82 15.39 10.31
N SER A 70 -2.60 16.36 9.84
CA SER A 70 -4.07 16.33 9.78
C SER A 70 -4.51 15.70 8.44
N SER A 71 -5.64 16.14 7.89
CA SER A 71 -6.06 15.87 6.51
C SER A 71 -5.03 16.31 5.46
N ASP A 72 -4.12 17.23 5.81
CA ASP A 72 -3.30 17.94 4.84
C ASP A 72 -2.16 17.06 4.29
N LEU A 73 -1.75 16.01 5.02
CA LEU A 73 -0.74 15.05 4.55
C LEU A 73 -1.08 14.50 3.17
N GLN A 74 -2.36 14.19 2.94
CA GLN A 74 -2.81 13.64 1.67
C GLN A 74 -2.56 14.62 0.50
N ILE A 75 -2.73 15.92 0.74
CA ILE A 75 -2.56 16.96 -0.27
C ILE A 75 -1.12 16.93 -0.81
N PHE A 76 -0.14 16.77 0.08
CA PHE A 76 1.27 16.68 -0.30
C PHE A 76 1.65 15.33 -0.90
N LEU A 77 1.16 14.22 -0.32
CA LEU A 77 1.38 12.88 -0.87
C LEU A 77 0.84 12.74 -2.30
N ASN A 78 -0.24 13.45 -2.62
CA ASN A 78 -0.84 13.45 -3.95
C ASN A 78 0.12 13.94 -5.05
N VAL A 79 1.10 14.80 -4.75
CA VAL A 79 2.14 15.20 -5.72
C VAL A 79 2.98 13.98 -6.14
N TYR A 80 3.38 13.15 -5.17
CA TYR A 80 4.12 11.93 -5.44
C TYR A 80 3.24 10.85 -6.07
N ASN A 81 1.99 10.69 -5.61
CA ASN A 81 1.05 9.75 -6.20
C ASN A 81 0.78 10.06 -7.68
N GLY A 82 0.51 11.34 -8.00
CA GLY A 82 0.25 11.75 -9.38
C GLY A 82 1.48 11.62 -10.25
N THR A 83 2.65 11.97 -9.75
CA THR A 83 3.92 11.79 -10.47
C THR A 83 4.18 10.33 -10.77
N LEU A 84 3.95 9.45 -9.79
CA LEU A 84 4.08 8.01 -9.97
C LEU A 84 3.06 7.47 -10.98
N ILE A 85 1.81 7.94 -10.99
CA ILE A 85 0.81 7.53 -11.98
C ILE A 85 1.22 7.94 -13.39
N LEU A 86 1.71 9.16 -13.56
CA LEU A 86 2.01 9.73 -14.89
C LEU A 86 3.29 9.16 -15.50
N HIS A 87 4.30 8.88 -14.67
CA HIS A 87 5.68 8.62 -15.13
C HIS A 87 6.27 7.33 -14.51
N ALA A 88 5.44 6.34 -14.18
CA ALA A 88 5.86 5.10 -13.50
C ALA A 88 6.93 4.30 -14.27
N GLU A 89 6.90 4.38 -15.61
CA GLU A 89 7.80 3.62 -16.47
C GLU A 89 9.24 4.19 -16.48
N ASP A 90 9.41 5.46 -16.11
CA ASP A 90 10.73 6.03 -15.92
C ASP A 90 11.31 5.51 -14.59
N SER A 91 12.38 4.72 -14.70
CA SER A 91 13.02 4.08 -13.54
C SER A 91 13.58 5.10 -12.54
N SER A 92 13.97 6.30 -12.99
CA SER A 92 14.47 7.36 -12.10
C SER A 92 13.35 8.01 -11.30
N VAL A 93 12.18 8.21 -11.93
CA VAL A 93 10.97 8.71 -11.26
C VAL A 93 10.48 7.67 -10.26
N LEU A 94 10.33 6.43 -10.72
CA LEU A 94 9.92 5.31 -9.87
C LEU A 94 10.82 5.19 -8.63
N ARG A 95 12.15 5.17 -8.82
CA ARG A 95 13.12 5.10 -7.72
C ARG A 95 12.94 6.25 -6.72
N GLN A 96 12.78 7.48 -7.19
CA GLN A 96 12.61 8.66 -6.34
C GLN A 96 11.28 8.62 -5.56
N CYS A 97 10.18 8.26 -6.22
CA CYS A 97 8.88 8.17 -5.56
C CYS A 97 8.86 7.08 -4.48
N LEU A 98 9.39 5.90 -4.78
CA LEU A 98 9.47 4.80 -3.82
C LEU A 98 10.37 5.14 -2.63
N ALA A 99 11.52 5.77 -2.88
CA ALA A 99 12.42 6.21 -1.81
C ALA A 99 11.79 7.27 -0.90
N PHE A 100 11.06 8.22 -1.48
CA PHE A 100 10.30 9.20 -0.73
C PHE A 100 9.23 8.53 0.15
N PHE A 101 8.47 7.58 -0.38
CA PHE A 101 7.46 6.89 0.44
C PHE A 101 8.09 6.13 1.61
N ILE A 102 9.19 5.41 1.41
CA ILE A 102 9.93 4.76 2.50
C ILE A 102 10.39 5.79 3.55
N GLN A 103 11.01 6.88 3.10
CA GLN A 103 11.47 7.97 3.97
C GLN A 103 10.32 8.60 4.77
N CYS A 104 9.20 8.87 4.11
CA CYS A 104 8.01 9.45 4.71
C CYS A 104 7.42 8.52 5.78
N CYS A 105 7.27 7.22 5.46
CA CYS A 105 6.78 6.23 6.42
C CYS A 105 7.69 6.12 7.64
N TYR A 106 9.01 6.12 7.43
CA TYR A 106 9.99 6.07 8.51
C TYR A 106 9.95 7.32 9.40
N GLN A 107 9.91 8.50 8.78
CA GLN A 107 9.98 9.78 9.49
C GLN A 107 8.73 10.03 10.34
N PHE A 108 7.55 9.73 9.79
CA PHE A 108 6.25 9.96 10.44
C PHE A 108 5.62 8.66 10.93
N LYS A 109 6.43 7.81 11.60
CA LYS A 109 6.04 6.46 12.04
C LYS A 109 4.71 6.39 12.79
N THR A 110 4.40 7.39 13.63
CA THR A 110 3.14 7.43 14.40
C THR A 110 1.90 7.60 13.52
N VAL A 111 2.03 8.36 12.43
CA VAL A 111 0.94 8.55 11.46
C VAL A 111 0.79 7.29 10.62
N PHE A 112 1.90 6.71 10.18
CA PHE A 112 1.91 5.49 9.36
C PHE A 112 1.64 4.20 10.13
N SER A 113 1.70 4.20 11.47
CA SER A 113 1.22 3.08 12.29
C SER A 113 -0.31 3.02 12.41
N THR A 114 -1.03 4.09 12.05
CA THR A 114 -2.48 4.19 12.24
C THR A 114 -3.25 4.33 10.93
N THR A 115 -2.98 5.37 10.13
CA THR A 115 -3.79 5.68 8.93
C THR A 115 -2.98 6.12 7.71
N GLY A 116 -1.70 6.47 7.87
CA GLY A 116 -0.88 7.08 6.82
C GLY A 116 -0.79 6.27 5.52
N TYR A 117 -0.84 4.93 5.59
CA TYR A 117 -0.74 4.09 4.40
C TYR A 117 -1.94 4.22 3.45
N THR A 118 -3.10 4.66 3.94
CA THR A 118 -4.27 4.95 3.10
C THR A 118 -3.98 5.99 2.02
N GLY A 119 -2.99 6.86 2.26
CA GLY A 119 -2.60 7.91 1.33
C GLY A 119 -1.66 7.50 0.21
N ILE A 120 -0.99 6.33 0.31
CA ILE A 120 0.02 5.88 -0.67
C ILE A 120 -0.32 4.52 -1.30
N VAL A 121 -0.86 3.58 -0.51
CA VAL A 121 -1.05 2.18 -0.94
C VAL A 121 -1.97 2.04 -2.14
N PRO A 122 -3.16 2.69 -2.21
CA PRO A 122 -4.05 2.55 -3.36
C PRO A 122 -3.37 2.93 -4.68
N THR A 123 -2.57 4.00 -4.68
CA THR A 123 -1.83 4.44 -5.87
C THR A 123 -0.78 3.43 -6.30
N MET A 124 0.04 2.97 -5.36
CA MET A 124 1.12 2.03 -5.68
C MET A 124 0.58 0.71 -6.23
N ILE A 125 -0.51 0.18 -5.67
CA ILE A 125 -1.10 -1.06 -6.17
C ILE A 125 -1.76 -0.86 -7.53
N ARG A 126 -2.40 0.29 -7.79
CA ARG A 126 -2.95 0.58 -9.13
C ARG A 126 -1.86 0.58 -10.19
N VAL A 127 -0.76 1.28 -9.93
CA VAL A 127 0.40 1.33 -10.82
C VAL A 127 0.96 -0.07 -11.04
N TYR A 128 1.11 -0.85 -9.97
CA TYR A 128 1.54 -2.25 -10.05
C TYR A 128 0.57 -3.14 -10.86
N ASN A 129 -0.74 -2.99 -10.65
CA ASN A 129 -1.80 -3.75 -11.33
C ASN A 129 -1.79 -3.50 -12.86
N GLN A 130 -1.50 -2.26 -13.27
CA GLN A 130 -1.48 -1.86 -14.68
C GLN A 130 -0.19 -2.27 -15.40
N HIS A 131 0.92 -2.41 -14.67
CA HIS A 131 2.24 -2.68 -15.24
C HIS A 131 2.79 -4.05 -14.84
N THR A 132 1.91 -5.06 -14.74
CA THR A 132 2.30 -6.43 -14.34
C THR A 132 3.34 -7.08 -15.26
N HIS A 133 3.47 -6.59 -16.50
CA HIS A 133 4.45 -7.01 -17.50
C HIS A 133 5.85 -6.39 -17.29
N ASN A 134 5.97 -5.30 -16.54
CA ASN A 134 7.23 -4.61 -16.29
C ASN A 134 7.91 -5.19 -15.04
N ALA A 135 8.90 -6.06 -15.24
CA ALA A 135 9.60 -6.74 -14.15
C ALA A 135 10.35 -5.76 -13.23
N VAL A 136 10.96 -4.71 -13.79
CA VAL A 136 11.71 -3.71 -13.01
C VAL A 136 10.78 -2.97 -12.06
N LEU A 137 9.65 -2.49 -12.59
CA LEU A 137 8.64 -1.77 -11.81
C LEU A 137 8.04 -2.65 -10.73
N THR A 138 7.61 -3.86 -11.11
CA THR A 138 6.93 -4.75 -10.17
C THR A 138 7.84 -5.18 -9.03
N GLN A 139 9.10 -5.54 -9.31
CA GLN A 139 10.09 -5.86 -8.27
C GLN A 139 10.36 -4.67 -7.34
N ALA A 140 10.47 -3.44 -7.86
CA ALA A 140 10.72 -2.26 -7.05
C ALA A 140 9.55 -1.95 -6.10
N ILE A 141 8.31 -2.12 -6.56
CA ILE A 141 7.11 -1.97 -5.72
C ILE A 141 7.03 -3.10 -4.67
N GLU A 142 7.28 -4.35 -5.05
CA GLU A 142 7.30 -5.49 -4.12
C GLU A 142 8.35 -5.29 -3.03
N PHE A 143 9.56 -4.87 -3.42
CA PHE A 143 10.62 -4.49 -2.50
C PHE A 143 10.18 -3.38 -1.54
N THR A 144 9.52 -2.35 -2.05
CA THR A 144 9.04 -1.22 -1.22
C THR A 144 7.95 -1.66 -0.23
N PHE A 145 7.01 -2.51 -0.65
CA PHE A 145 6.00 -3.09 0.23
C PHE A 145 6.61 -3.97 1.33
N ARG A 146 7.67 -4.73 1.01
CA ARG A 146 8.47 -5.43 2.01
C ARG A 146 9.07 -4.46 3.03
N GLN A 147 9.65 -3.33 2.59
CA GLN A 147 10.19 -2.34 3.53
C GLN A 147 9.12 -1.74 4.45
N PHE A 148 7.91 -1.50 3.93
CA PHE A 148 6.77 -1.07 4.76
C PHE A 148 6.40 -2.10 5.81
N TYR A 149 6.36 -3.39 5.44
CA TYR A 149 6.11 -4.48 6.38
C TYR A 149 7.22 -4.64 7.42
N VAL A 150 8.49 -4.51 7.01
CA VAL A 150 9.63 -4.55 7.95
C VAL A 150 9.49 -3.45 9.01
N MET A 151 9.15 -2.23 8.60
CA MET A 151 9.05 -1.09 9.52
C MET A 151 7.82 -1.12 10.43
N HIS A 152 6.66 -1.54 9.92
CA HIS A 152 5.37 -1.36 10.61
C HIS A 152 4.56 -2.65 10.84
N ARG A 153 5.03 -3.82 10.39
CA ARG A 153 4.45 -5.14 10.68
C ARG A 153 2.93 -5.22 10.42
N THR A 154 2.19 -5.83 11.33
CA THR A 154 0.73 -6.03 11.27
C THR A 154 -0.06 -4.72 11.04
N PRO A 155 0.26 -3.58 11.68
CA PRO A 155 -0.33 -2.29 11.34
C PRO A 155 -0.31 -1.95 9.85
N PHE A 156 0.80 -2.21 9.15
CA PHE A 156 0.88 -1.99 7.70
C PHE A 156 -0.09 -2.91 6.95
N ILE A 157 -0.11 -4.22 7.28
CA ILE A 157 -1.02 -5.18 6.63
C ILE A 157 -2.48 -4.76 6.82
N LEU A 158 -2.88 -4.39 8.04
CA LEU A 158 -4.25 -3.96 8.30
C LEU A 158 -4.60 -2.71 7.48
N GLN A 159 -3.72 -1.71 7.41
CA GLN A 159 -3.98 -0.53 6.58
C GLN A 159 -3.97 -0.84 5.08
N LEU A 160 -3.09 -1.73 4.62
CA LEU A 160 -3.06 -2.24 3.25
C LEU A 160 -4.43 -2.84 2.89
N LEU A 161 -4.90 -3.83 3.64
CA LEU A 161 -6.19 -4.48 3.40
C LEU A 161 -7.37 -3.50 3.47
N GLY A 162 -7.28 -2.47 4.30
CA GLY A 162 -8.35 -1.48 4.43
C GLY A 162 -8.43 -0.43 3.37
N SER A 163 -7.27 0.08 2.96
CA SER A 163 -7.18 1.09 1.93
C SER A 163 -7.62 0.55 0.56
N ILE A 164 -7.47 -0.76 0.34
CA ILE A 164 -7.71 -1.39 -0.96
C ILE A 164 -9.08 -2.04 -1.10
N ALA A 165 -9.80 -2.30 0.00
CA ALA A 165 -11.04 -3.06 -0.01
C ALA A 165 -12.07 -2.50 -1.00
N ASN A 166 -12.24 -1.18 -1.06
CA ASN A 166 -13.19 -0.54 -1.97
C ASN A 166 -12.82 -0.63 -3.46
N TYR A 167 -11.61 -1.08 -3.77
CA TYR A 167 -11.07 -1.13 -5.13
C TYR A 167 -10.92 -2.57 -5.65
N VAL A 168 -10.97 -3.59 -4.79
CA VAL A 168 -10.81 -4.99 -5.19
C VAL A 168 -12.07 -5.51 -5.88
N THR A 169 -11.91 -6.14 -7.03
CA THR A 169 -13.04 -6.70 -7.78
C THR A 169 -13.46 -8.06 -7.24
N ILE A 170 -14.75 -8.19 -6.92
CA ILE A 170 -15.33 -9.41 -6.36
C ILE A 170 -16.29 -10.10 -7.33
N ASN A 171 -16.97 -9.33 -8.19
CA ASN A 171 -17.99 -9.84 -9.11
C ASN A 171 -17.66 -9.46 -10.56
N SER A 172 -17.92 -10.39 -11.47
CA SER A 172 -17.86 -10.24 -12.93
C SER A 172 -19.02 -9.40 -13.47
N GLU A 173 -19.33 -8.25 -12.86
CA GLU A 173 -20.33 -7.34 -13.42
C GLU A 173 -19.76 -6.68 -14.67
N ILE A 174 -20.55 -6.59 -15.75
CA ILE A 174 -20.16 -5.99 -17.03
C ILE A 174 -19.81 -4.52 -16.77
N ILE A 175 -18.55 -4.16 -17.00
CA ILE A 175 -17.96 -2.87 -16.59
C ILE A 175 -18.00 -1.89 -17.77
N GLY A 176 -18.38 -0.63 -17.50
CA GLY A 176 -18.17 0.46 -18.44
C GLY A 176 -16.68 0.79 -18.62
N VAL A 177 -16.28 1.24 -19.81
CA VAL A 177 -14.89 1.44 -20.28
C VAL A 177 -14.04 2.41 -19.40
N GLY A 178 -14.64 3.13 -18.44
CA GLY A 178 -13.95 4.10 -17.57
C GLY A 178 -13.60 3.64 -16.15
N ASP A 179 -14.23 2.58 -15.63
CA ASP A 179 -14.06 2.16 -14.21
C ASP A 179 -12.89 1.18 -14.00
N GLU A 180 -12.29 0.69 -15.08
CA GLU A 180 -11.23 -0.32 -15.04
C GLU A 180 -9.94 0.22 -14.40
N PHE A 181 -9.65 1.51 -14.56
CA PHE A 181 -8.46 2.16 -13.99
C PHE A 181 -8.43 2.09 -12.46
N TYR A 182 -9.60 2.19 -11.81
CA TYR A 182 -9.70 2.23 -10.35
C TYR A 182 -9.80 0.85 -9.70
N ARG A 183 -10.02 -0.19 -10.50
CA ARG A 183 -10.24 -1.56 -10.04
C ARG A 183 -8.93 -2.33 -9.92
N ILE A 184 -8.81 -3.11 -8.85
CA ILE A 184 -7.64 -3.92 -8.52
C ILE A 184 -8.04 -5.39 -8.58
N GLN A 185 -7.28 -6.18 -9.35
CA GLN A 185 -7.52 -7.62 -9.45
C GLN A 185 -7.14 -8.33 -8.13
N PRO A 186 -7.94 -9.28 -7.63
CA PRO A 186 -7.60 -10.06 -6.43
C PRO A 186 -6.23 -10.73 -6.51
N GLY A 187 -5.87 -11.23 -7.70
CA GLY A 187 -4.56 -11.84 -7.95
C GLY A 187 -3.38 -10.89 -7.73
N THR A 188 -3.57 -9.60 -7.99
CA THR A 188 -2.55 -8.56 -7.76
C THR A 188 -2.27 -8.40 -6.26
N LEU A 189 -3.33 -8.24 -5.47
CA LEU A 189 -3.22 -8.15 -4.01
C LEU A 189 -2.61 -9.43 -3.42
N TYR A 190 -3.09 -10.59 -3.89
CA TYR A 190 -2.60 -11.90 -3.46
C TYR A 190 -1.09 -12.05 -3.71
N ARG A 191 -0.61 -11.68 -4.90
CA ARG A 191 0.82 -11.71 -5.26
C ARG A 191 1.65 -10.85 -4.32
N LEU A 192 1.25 -9.59 -4.09
CA LEU A 192 1.96 -8.68 -3.18
C LEU A 192 2.05 -9.25 -1.75
N LEU A 193 0.95 -9.79 -1.23
CA LEU A 193 0.93 -10.39 0.11
C LEU A 193 1.75 -11.69 0.20
N ARG A 194 1.91 -12.45 -0.89
CA ARG A 194 2.75 -13.66 -0.92
C ARG A 194 4.24 -13.33 -0.88
N VAL A 195 4.66 -12.20 -1.45
CA VAL A 195 6.08 -11.82 -1.54
C VAL A 195 6.57 -10.89 -0.43
N ILE A 196 5.65 -10.30 0.35
CA ILE A 196 5.95 -9.26 1.34
C ILE A 196 7.03 -9.61 2.38
N SER A 197 7.14 -10.88 2.78
CA SER A 197 8.18 -11.39 3.70
C SER A 197 9.28 -12.18 3.01
N ARG A 198 9.18 -12.43 1.70
CA ARG A 198 10.19 -13.15 0.93
C ARG A 198 11.39 -12.25 0.63
N PRO A 199 12.63 -12.77 0.70
CA PRO A 199 13.81 -12.01 0.29
C PRO A 199 13.60 -11.40 -1.10
N SER A 200 13.90 -10.12 -1.24
CA SER A 200 13.73 -9.36 -2.48
C SER A 200 14.89 -8.40 -2.63
N ASP A 201 15.43 -8.32 -3.84
CA ASP A 201 16.56 -7.46 -4.19
C ASP A 201 16.11 -6.02 -4.41
N ASP A 202 16.91 -5.07 -3.94
CA ASP A 202 16.71 -3.64 -4.24
C ASP A 202 17.20 -3.33 -5.66
N ASN A 203 16.44 -3.76 -6.67
CA ASN A 203 16.82 -3.71 -8.09
C ASN A 203 17.10 -2.28 -8.59
N LEU A 204 16.44 -1.27 -8.00
CA LEU A 204 16.64 0.15 -8.32
C LEU A 204 17.49 0.89 -7.30
N ARG A 205 18.03 0.20 -6.28
CA ARG A 205 18.78 0.82 -5.17
C ARG A 205 17.99 1.98 -4.54
N VAL A 206 16.71 1.76 -4.30
CA VAL A 206 15.76 2.69 -3.70
C VAL A 206 16.28 3.15 -2.33
N LEU A 207 16.80 2.23 -1.51
CA LEU A 207 17.27 2.55 -0.16
C LEU A 207 18.50 3.46 -0.16
N GLU A 208 19.31 3.51 -1.22
CA GLU A 208 20.43 4.45 -1.30
C GLU A 208 19.98 5.91 -1.21
N LEU A 209 18.77 6.23 -1.70
CA LEU A 209 18.21 7.59 -1.67
C LEU A 209 17.58 7.95 -0.31
N CYS A 210 17.32 6.98 0.55
CA CYS A 210 16.75 7.22 1.87
C CYS A 210 17.84 7.62 2.88
N ASN A 211 17.63 8.70 3.63
CA ASN A 211 18.51 9.11 4.72
C ASN A 211 18.07 8.44 6.04
N ILE A 212 18.25 7.12 6.10
CA ILE A 212 17.81 6.25 7.19
C ILE A 212 18.90 5.22 7.49
N GLN A 213 18.96 4.75 8.73
CA GLN A 213 19.80 3.61 9.11
C GLN A 213 19.33 2.33 8.37
N LYS A 214 20.29 1.58 7.80
CA LYS A 214 20.06 0.36 7.02
C LYS A 214 20.84 -0.81 7.66
N PRO A 215 20.34 -2.05 7.64
CA PRO A 215 19.04 -2.46 7.13
C PRO A 215 17.88 -1.82 7.92
N LEU A 216 16.71 -1.71 7.30
CA LEU A 216 15.52 -1.24 8.01
C LEU A 216 15.08 -2.29 9.02
N GLU A 217 14.57 -1.83 10.16
CA GLU A 217 14.08 -2.65 11.27
C GLU A 217 12.69 -2.17 11.68
N ALA A 218 12.03 -2.94 12.54
CA ALA A 218 10.74 -2.53 13.09
C ALA A 218 10.89 -1.23 13.89
N LEU A 219 9.94 -0.31 13.73
CA LEU A 219 10.02 1.02 14.34
C LEU A 219 9.36 1.13 15.70
N ASP A 220 8.60 0.10 16.08
CA ASP A 220 7.89 -0.02 17.34
C ASP A 220 8.50 -1.16 18.15
N PHE A 221 8.81 -0.88 19.42
CA PHE A 221 9.53 -1.78 20.32
C PHE A 221 8.75 -3.07 20.63
N CYS A 222 7.43 -3.06 20.38
CA CYS A 222 6.61 -4.27 20.53
C CYS A 222 6.99 -5.39 19.55
N TYR A 223 7.83 -5.10 18.57
CA TYR A 223 8.29 -6.04 17.54
C TYR A 223 9.79 -6.39 17.62
N ASP A 224 10.51 -5.94 18.65
CA ASP A 224 11.97 -6.15 18.76
C ASP A 224 12.34 -7.64 18.82
N ASP A 225 11.50 -8.46 19.46
CA ASP A 225 11.70 -9.92 19.60
C ASP A 225 10.90 -10.76 18.58
N GLU A 226 10.13 -10.12 17.69
CA GLU A 226 9.33 -10.81 16.67
C GLU A 226 10.10 -10.96 15.35
N GLU A 227 10.41 -12.21 14.99
CA GLU A 227 10.86 -12.54 13.64
C GLU A 227 9.79 -12.14 12.61
N ALA A 228 10.25 -11.64 11.45
CA ALA A 228 9.43 -11.15 10.35
C ALA A 228 8.69 -12.27 9.57
N ASN A 229 8.02 -13.18 10.28
CA ASN A 229 7.51 -14.44 9.73
C ASN A 229 6.04 -14.33 9.30
N TRP A 230 5.80 -13.51 8.27
CA TRP A 230 4.47 -13.40 7.67
C TRP A 230 4.09 -14.64 6.88
N SER A 231 2.87 -15.11 7.10
CA SER A 231 2.18 -16.10 6.26
C SER A 231 0.94 -15.49 5.64
N ILE A 232 0.65 -15.81 4.37
CA ILE A 232 -0.58 -15.37 3.70
C ILE A 232 -1.85 -15.84 4.42
N LEU A 233 -1.76 -16.93 5.20
CA LEU A 233 -2.87 -17.44 6.01
C LEU A 233 -3.27 -16.46 7.13
N GLU A 234 -2.37 -15.60 7.59
CA GLU A 234 -2.65 -14.60 8.62
C GLU A 234 -3.66 -13.55 8.16
N VAL A 235 -3.78 -13.29 6.85
CA VAL A 235 -4.81 -12.42 6.28
C VAL A 235 -6.19 -12.83 6.75
N ILE A 236 -6.48 -14.14 6.75
CA ILE A 236 -7.79 -14.67 7.16
C ILE A 236 -8.03 -14.35 8.63
N ASN A 237 -7.05 -14.62 9.50
CA ASN A 237 -7.15 -14.38 10.93
C ASN A 237 -7.30 -12.89 11.24
N LEU A 238 -6.52 -12.02 10.59
CA LEU A 238 -6.58 -10.56 10.77
C LEU A 238 -7.94 -10.01 10.34
N CYS A 239 -8.45 -10.41 9.17
CA CYS A 239 -9.77 -10.00 8.72
C CYS A 239 -10.88 -10.48 9.66
N VAL A 240 -10.86 -11.75 10.06
CA VAL A 240 -11.86 -12.31 10.99
C VAL A 240 -11.78 -11.61 12.35
N ALA A 241 -10.58 -11.38 12.89
CA ALA A 241 -10.43 -10.69 14.18
C ALA A 241 -11.05 -9.29 14.17
N VAL A 242 -10.84 -8.51 13.11
CA VAL A 242 -11.46 -7.19 12.94
C VAL A 242 -12.99 -7.30 12.86
N ILE A 243 -13.52 -8.28 12.13
CA ILE A 243 -14.96 -8.51 11.99
C ILE A 243 -15.58 -8.89 13.33
N VAL A 244 -14.97 -9.82 14.06
CA VAL A 244 -15.43 -10.29 15.37
C VAL A 244 -15.39 -9.15 16.39
N TYR A 245 -14.36 -8.30 16.35
CA TYR A 245 -14.20 -7.19 17.28
C TYR A 245 -15.26 -6.10 17.10
N ALA A 246 -15.60 -5.74 15.86
CA ALA A 246 -16.53 -4.64 15.58
C ALA A 246 -17.42 -4.93 14.35
N PRO A 247 -18.35 -5.91 14.43
CA PRO A 247 -19.06 -6.45 13.26
C PRO A 247 -19.83 -5.41 12.44
N ASP A 248 -20.44 -4.42 13.10
CA ASP A 248 -21.26 -3.39 12.43
C ASP A 248 -20.42 -2.26 11.81
N SER A 249 -19.11 -2.26 12.02
CA SER A 249 -18.23 -1.20 11.53
C SER A 249 -18.06 -1.25 10.01
N TYR A 250 -17.79 -0.08 9.42
CA TYR A 250 -17.38 0.00 8.02
C TYR A 250 -16.11 -0.82 7.73
N ARG A 251 -15.20 -0.86 8.70
CA ARG A 251 -13.97 -1.65 8.63
C ARG A 251 -14.25 -3.15 8.47
N SER A 252 -15.24 -3.67 9.17
CA SER A 252 -15.64 -5.09 9.07
C SER A 252 -16.21 -5.43 7.71
N ARG A 253 -17.02 -4.54 7.12
CA ARG A 253 -17.48 -4.68 5.73
C ARG A 253 -16.32 -4.74 4.75
N GLN A 254 -15.32 -3.88 4.94
CA GLN A 254 -14.10 -3.91 4.13
C GLN A 254 -13.35 -5.24 4.28
N MET A 255 -13.23 -5.80 5.49
CA MET A 255 -12.58 -7.10 5.71
C MET A 255 -13.34 -8.28 5.08
N LEU A 256 -14.68 -8.24 5.06
CA LEU A 256 -15.49 -9.24 4.37
C LEU A 256 -15.21 -9.26 2.87
N VAL A 257 -15.12 -8.08 2.25
CA VAL A 257 -14.75 -7.89 0.84
C VAL A 257 -13.36 -8.49 0.56
N ILE A 258 -12.37 -8.24 1.43
CA ILE A 258 -11.04 -8.85 1.31
C ILE A 258 -11.09 -10.38 1.41
N LEU A 259 -11.80 -10.92 2.39
CA LEU A 259 -11.94 -12.36 2.56
C LEU A 259 -12.58 -13.00 1.33
N GLN A 260 -13.66 -12.41 0.82
CA GLN A 260 -14.35 -12.90 -0.37
C GLN A 260 -13.43 -12.93 -1.60
N ALA A 261 -12.54 -11.95 -1.74
CA ALA A 261 -11.58 -11.88 -2.84
C ALA A 261 -10.39 -12.85 -2.70
N LEU A 262 -9.84 -13.01 -1.49
CA LEU A 262 -8.58 -13.71 -1.27
C LEU A 262 -8.72 -15.17 -0.84
N VAL A 263 -9.76 -15.52 -0.08
CA VAL A 263 -9.95 -16.90 0.41
C VAL A 263 -9.96 -17.93 -0.73
N PRO A 264 -10.65 -17.71 -1.88
CA PRO A 264 -10.61 -18.65 -2.99
C PRO A 264 -9.20 -18.90 -3.54
N LEU A 265 -8.38 -17.84 -3.64
CA LEU A 265 -7.00 -17.93 -4.12
C LEU A 265 -6.11 -18.67 -3.10
N ILE A 266 -6.27 -18.36 -1.80
CA ILE A 266 -5.54 -19.04 -0.72
C ILE A 266 -5.86 -20.53 -0.70
N LEU A 267 -7.14 -20.91 -0.79
CA LEU A 267 -7.56 -22.31 -0.77
C LEU A 267 -7.08 -23.08 -2.00
N LYS A 268 -7.08 -22.43 -3.18
CA LYS A 268 -6.57 -23.03 -4.42
C LYS A 268 -5.09 -23.38 -4.32
N ASP A 269 -4.30 -22.51 -3.69
CA ASP A 269 -2.84 -22.63 -3.62
C ASP A 269 -2.36 -23.19 -2.26
N LEU A 270 -3.26 -23.72 -1.43
CA LEU A 270 -2.98 -24.09 -0.03
C LEU A 270 -1.81 -25.07 0.11
N SER A 271 -1.80 -26.10 -0.73
CA SER A 271 -0.74 -27.12 -0.71
C SER A 271 0.64 -26.53 -1.03
N TYR A 272 0.70 -25.58 -1.97
CA TYR A 272 1.93 -24.88 -2.33
C TYR A 272 2.39 -23.93 -1.23
N ILE A 273 1.47 -23.18 -0.62
CA ILE A 273 1.76 -22.32 0.54
C ILE A 273 2.38 -23.14 1.68
N CYS A 274 1.74 -24.26 2.05
CA CYS A 274 2.22 -25.13 3.13
C CYS A 274 3.57 -25.80 2.80
N ALA A 275 3.83 -26.13 1.54
CA ALA A 275 5.10 -26.70 1.12
C ALA A 275 6.26 -25.69 1.19
N GLU A 276 6.00 -24.41 0.89
CA GLU A 276 7.01 -23.35 0.96
C GLU A 276 7.29 -22.88 2.39
N GLU A 277 6.24 -22.74 3.22
CA GLU A 277 6.35 -22.22 4.60
C GLU A 277 6.67 -23.31 5.64
N GLY A 278 6.42 -24.58 5.30
CA GLY A 278 6.54 -25.73 6.19
C GLY A 278 7.97 -26.24 6.36
N SER A 279 8.88 -25.41 6.87
CA SER A 279 10.28 -25.72 7.18
C SER A 279 10.46 -27.08 7.88
N GLY A 280 10.68 -28.16 7.11
CA GLY A 280 10.92 -29.52 7.59
C GLY A 280 9.71 -30.27 8.17
N THR A 281 8.50 -29.74 8.06
CA THR A 281 7.28 -30.42 8.52
C THR A 281 6.68 -31.24 7.39
N ASP A 282 6.09 -32.41 7.66
CA ASP A 282 5.37 -33.17 6.63
C ASP A 282 4.29 -32.25 5.99
N PRO A 283 4.35 -31.99 4.67
CA PRO A 283 3.45 -31.05 4.01
C PRO A 283 1.97 -31.41 4.23
N LYS A 284 1.62 -32.70 4.35
CA LYS A 284 0.24 -33.11 4.66
C LYS A 284 -0.19 -32.69 6.07
N LYS A 285 0.72 -32.73 7.04
CA LYS A 285 0.48 -32.30 8.42
C LYS A 285 0.39 -30.77 8.52
N ALA A 286 1.22 -30.06 7.77
CA ALA A 286 1.14 -28.60 7.64
C ALA A 286 -0.20 -28.18 7.02
N GLU A 287 -0.63 -28.84 5.95
CA GLU A 287 -1.91 -28.60 5.29
C GLU A 287 -3.09 -28.87 6.24
N LEU A 288 -3.09 -30.00 6.96
CA LEU A 288 -4.13 -30.31 7.95
C LEU A 288 -4.21 -29.22 9.04
N THR A 289 -3.06 -28.72 9.50
CA THR A 289 -3.00 -27.66 10.50
C THR A 289 -3.53 -26.34 9.95
N ALA A 290 -3.22 -26.00 8.70
CA ALA A 290 -3.74 -24.83 8.02
C ALA A 290 -5.26 -24.90 7.84
N ILE A 291 -5.79 -26.05 7.37
CA ILE A 291 -7.24 -26.29 7.25
C ILE A 291 -7.93 -26.14 8.60
N GLN A 292 -7.37 -26.70 9.67
CA GLN A 292 -7.91 -26.56 11.02
C GLN A 292 -7.97 -25.08 11.46
N LYS A 293 -6.89 -24.31 11.25
CA LYS A 293 -6.84 -22.87 11.55
C LYS A 293 -7.90 -22.10 10.76
N ILE A 294 -7.98 -22.32 9.45
CA ILE A 294 -9.00 -21.68 8.59
C ILE A 294 -10.40 -22.05 9.08
N SER A 295 -10.65 -23.32 9.41
CA SER A 295 -11.95 -23.79 9.90
C SER A 295 -12.36 -23.13 11.22
N ILE A 296 -11.42 -22.91 12.14
CA ILE A 296 -11.66 -22.18 13.39
C ILE A 296 -12.02 -20.71 13.11
N ALA A 297 -11.24 -20.04 12.26
CA ALA A 297 -11.50 -18.65 11.89
C ALA A 297 -12.86 -18.48 11.20
N MET A 298 -13.22 -19.38 10.28
CA MET A 298 -14.52 -19.36 9.60
C MET A 298 -15.68 -19.64 10.56
N ARG A 299 -15.51 -20.53 11.54
CA ARG A 299 -16.53 -20.74 12.60
C ARG A 299 -16.77 -19.48 13.43
N GLN A 300 -15.70 -18.77 13.81
CA GLN A 300 -15.82 -17.50 14.52
C GLN A 300 -16.57 -16.47 13.67
N LEU A 301 -16.22 -16.35 12.39
CA LEU A 301 -16.89 -15.46 11.45
C LEU A 301 -18.41 -15.75 11.34
N ILE A 302 -18.79 -17.02 11.19
CA ILE A 302 -20.20 -17.43 11.08
C ILE A 302 -20.96 -17.12 12.37
N SER A 303 -20.38 -17.41 13.54
CA SER A 303 -21.01 -17.11 14.83
C SER A 303 -21.27 -15.60 15.01
N THR A 304 -20.35 -14.75 14.54
CA THR A 304 -20.55 -13.30 14.52
C THR A 304 -21.59 -12.87 13.48
N ALA A 305 -21.67 -13.54 12.33
CA ALA A 305 -22.70 -13.25 11.33
C ALA A 305 -24.12 -13.55 11.83
N GLU A 306 -24.30 -14.57 12.67
CA GLU A 306 -25.58 -14.81 13.35
C GLU A 306 -25.99 -13.61 14.22
N PHE A 307 -25.05 -12.97 14.90
CA PHE A 307 -25.31 -11.72 15.63
C PHE A 307 -25.74 -10.58 14.69
N MET A 308 -25.03 -10.37 13.57
CA MET A 308 -25.39 -9.34 12.57
C MET A 308 -26.78 -9.56 11.96
N THR A 309 -27.17 -10.81 11.70
CA THR A 309 -28.50 -11.10 11.14
C THR A 309 -29.64 -10.90 12.16
N ARG A 310 -29.37 -11.06 13.45
CA ARG A 310 -30.35 -10.83 14.53
C ARG A 310 -30.57 -9.36 14.85
N SER A 311 -29.54 -8.51 14.73
CA SER A 311 -29.67 -7.06 15.00
C SER A 311 -30.49 -6.32 13.93
N VAL A 312 -30.56 -6.84 12.70
CA VAL A 312 -31.38 -6.30 11.60
C VAL A 312 -32.88 -6.67 11.75
N GLY A 313 -33.23 -7.53 12.72
CA GLY A 313 -34.59 -8.04 12.92
C GLY A 313 -35.55 -7.15 13.75
N PHE A 314 -35.13 -5.98 14.22
CA PHE A 314 -36.01 -5.08 14.99
C PHE A 314 -35.74 -3.60 14.69
N THR A 315 -36.32 -3.12 13.60
CA THR A 315 -36.83 -1.75 13.43
C THR A 315 -38.02 -1.78 12.48
#